data_AF-A0A417R326-F1
#
_entry.id   AF-A0A417R326-F1
#
_cell.length_a   1.000
_cell.length_b   1.000
_cell.length_c   1.000
_cell.angle_alpha   90.00
_cell.angle_beta   90.00
_cell.angle_gamma   90.00
#
_symmetry.space_group_name_H-M   'P 1'
#
loop_
_entity.id
_entity.type
_entity.pdbx_description
1 polymer ?
#
loop_
_entity_poly.entity_id
_entity_poly.type
_entity_poly.pdbx_seq_one_letter_code
_entity_poly.pdbx_strand_id
1 'polypeptide(L)'
;MEKKTTEFVYIIDRSRSMHGKEKEIIERFNHWLTQQKQKKSPFLVTLALCNEECELLYCRMPLKYVKPLDTFTYYTKGYTAYTDRAEEVLDLVCDLMPPAERQEVSLHLITDGLDNSSAEEDRAEFNEKLETLEKKGWKIMKEKEI
;
A
#
# COMPACT_ATOMS: atom_id res chain seq x y z
N MET A 1 11.04 19.32 -20.11
CA MET A 1 10.27 18.06 -19.92
C MET A 1 10.17 17.83 -18.44
N GLU A 2 8.97 17.96 -17.87
CA GLU A 2 8.73 17.57 -16.47
C GLU A 2 9.00 16.08 -16.35
N LYS A 3 9.88 15.69 -15.42
CA LYS A 3 10.14 14.28 -15.15
C LYS A 3 8.88 13.72 -14.51
N LYS A 4 8.18 12.81 -15.20
CA LYS A 4 7.10 12.05 -14.59
C LYS A 4 7.70 11.19 -13.48
N THR A 5 7.27 11.45 -12.25
CA THR A 5 7.67 10.68 -11.08
C THR A 5 6.64 9.58 -10.88
N THR A 6 7.05 8.32 -10.94
CA THR A 6 6.14 7.20 -10.64
C THR A 6 6.07 7.02 -9.13
N GLU A 7 4.86 6.85 -8.60
CA GLU A 7 4.64 6.66 -7.16
C GLU A 7 4.06 5.27 -6.89
N PHE A 8 4.63 4.59 -5.90
CA PHE A 8 4.15 3.30 -5.41
C PHE A 8 3.56 3.48 -4.02
N VAL A 9 2.32 3.06 -3.84
CA VAL A 9 1.63 3.08 -2.56
C VAL A 9 1.41 1.64 -2.14
N TYR A 10 2.09 1.21 -1.08
CA TYR A 10 1.89 -0.09 -0.46
C TYR A 10 1.11 0.08 0.83
N ILE A 11 -0.03 -0.59 0.90
CA ILE A 11 -0.81 -0.73 2.13
C ILE A 11 -0.83 -2.23 2.43
N ILE A 12 -0.19 -2.60 3.53
CA ILE A 12 0.01 -4.00 3.91
C ILE A 12 -0.74 -4.25 5.20
N ASP A 13 -1.68 -5.18 5.16
CA ASP A 13 -2.35 -5.72 6.32
C ASP A 13 -1.34 -6.42 7.22
N ARG A 14 -1.36 -6.09 8.50
CA ARG A 14 -0.56 -6.74 9.55
C ARG A 14 -1.44 -7.22 10.70
N SER A 15 -2.74 -7.36 10.47
CA SER A 15 -3.66 -7.93 11.45
C SER A 15 -3.34 -9.41 11.71
N ARG A 16 -3.92 -9.97 12.78
CA ARG A 16 -3.72 -11.38 13.13
C ARG A 16 -4.18 -12.38 12.05
N SER A 17 -5.06 -11.99 11.13
CA SER A 17 -5.49 -12.88 10.03
C SER A 17 -4.34 -13.21 9.07
N MET A 18 -3.35 -12.31 9.00
CA MET A 18 -2.14 -12.48 8.20
C MET A 18 -1.10 -13.42 8.84
N HIS A 19 -1.40 -14.03 10.00
CA HIS A 19 -0.46 -14.91 10.69
C HIS A 19 -0.07 -16.12 9.84
N GLY A 20 1.22 -16.44 9.79
CA GLY A 20 1.78 -17.50 8.95
C GLY A 20 2.19 -17.02 7.55
N LYS A 21 1.80 -15.80 7.15
CA LYS A 21 2.10 -15.20 5.83
C LYS A 21 3.24 -14.19 5.88
N GLU A 22 3.81 -13.93 7.07
CA GLU A 22 4.78 -12.85 7.28
C GLU A 22 6.01 -13.00 6.41
N LYS A 23 6.54 -14.23 6.35
CA LYS A 23 7.73 -14.53 5.55
C LYS A 23 7.48 -14.24 4.07
N GLU A 24 6.34 -14.67 3.53
CA GLU A 24 6.03 -14.47 2.12
C GLU A 24 5.86 -12.97 1.79
N ILE A 25 5.17 -12.22 2.66
CA ILE A 25 4.98 -10.77 2.48
C ILE A 25 6.32 -10.04 2.46
N ILE A 26 7.19 -10.35 3.42
CA ILE A 26 8.54 -9.78 3.52
C ILE A 26 9.35 -10.11 2.27
N GLU A 27 9.40 -11.39 1.87
CA GLU A 27 10.15 -11.84 0.69
C GLU A 27 9.65 -11.17 -0.60
N ARG A 28 8.33 -11.09 -0.77
CA ARG A 28 7.69 -10.48 -1.94
C ARG A 28 7.98 -8.99 -2.04
N PHE A 29 7.77 -8.24 -0.96
CA PHE A 29 8.08 -6.81 -0.93
C PHE A 29 9.57 -6.55 -1.19
N ASN A 30 10.45 -7.34 -0.59
CA ASN A 30 11.90 -7.19 -0.77
C ASN A 30 12.37 -7.54 -2.17
N HIS A 31 11.76 -8.55 -2.80
CA HIS A 31 11.99 -8.88 -4.20
C HIS A 31 11.57 -7.69 -5.08
N TRP A 32 10.35 -7.17 -4.91
CA TRP A 32 9.87 -6.00 -5.63
C TRP A 32 10.79 -4.79 -5.45
N LEU A 33 11.20 -4.49 -4.21
CA LEU A 33 12.09 -3.37 -3.88
C LEU A 33 13.43 -3.49 -4.62
N THR A 34 14.00 -4.69 -4.65
CA THR A 34 15.25 -4.98 -5.36
C THR A 34 15.11 -4.74 -6.86
N GLN A 35 14.00 -5.20 -7.46
CA GLN A 35 13.73 -5.00 -8.88
C GLN A 35 13.51 -3.51 -9.23
N GLN A 36 12.81 -2.75 -8.38
CA GLN A 36 12.62 -1.32 -8.64
C GLN A 36 13.91 -0.53 -8.46
N LYS A 37 14.78 -0.88 -7.50
CA LYS A 37 16.06 -0.19 -7.26
C LYS A 37 17.04 -0.33 -8.42
N GLN A 38 16.91 -1.37 -9.25
CA GLN A 38 17.71 -1.53 -10.47
C GLN A 38 17.29 -0.55 -11.58
N LYS A 39 16.06 -0.04 -11.54
CA LYS A 39 15.58 0.93 -12.52
C LYS A 39 16.13 2.32 -12.17
N LYS A 40 16.67 3.04 -13.17
CA LYS A 40 17.24 4.39 -13.00
C LYS A 40 16.17 5.51 -12.93
N SER A 41 14.94 5.19 -12.55
CA SER A 41 13.82 6.14 -12.54
C SER A 41 13.64 6.76 -11.15
N PRO A 42 13.28 8.05 -11.04
CA PRO A 42 12.87 8.62 -9.77
C PRO A 42 11.53 8.03 -9.35
N PHE A 43 11.57 7.20 -8.30
CA PHE A 43 10.39 6.59 -7.71
C PHE A 43 10.17 7.09 -6.29
N LEU A 44 8.91 7.39 -5.96
CA LEU A 44 8.46 7.66 -4.61
C LEU A 44 7.69 6.45 -4.09
N VAL A 45 7.84 6.18 -2.79
CA VAL A 45 7.18 5.07 -2.12
C VAL A 45 6.50 5.58 -0.86
N THR A 46 5.21 5.24 -0.74
CA THR A 46 4.48 5.27 0.51
C THR A 46 4.28 3.83 0.95
N LEU A 47 4.62 3.51 2.21
CA LEU A 47 4.46 2.18 2.80
C LEU A 47 3.75 2.33 4.14
N ALA A 48 2.53 1.81 4.20
CA ALA A 48 1.69 1.77 5.39
C ALA A 48 1.49 0.31 5.84
N LEU A 49 1.59 0.08 7.15
CA LEU A 49 1.27 -1.19 7.78
C LEU A 49 0.01 -1.02 8.63
N CYS A 50 -1.06 -1.73 8.30
CA CYS A 50 -2.39 -1.47 8.84
C CYS A 50 -2.97 -2.65 9.61
N ASN A 51 -3.60 -2.38 10.73
CA ASN A 51 -4.43 -3.30 11.51
C ASN A 51 -5.68 -2.54 12.01
N GLU A 52 -5.86 -2.35 13.32
CA GLU A 52 -6.79 -1.35 13.87
C GLU A 52 -6.29 0.09 13.70
N GLU A 53 -5.00 0.26 13.40
CA GLU A 53 -4.35 1.54 13.09
C GLU A 53 -3.41 1.38 11.88
N CYS A 54 -3.17 2.44 11.10
CA CYS A 54 -2.12 2.44 10.08
C CYS A 54 -0.86 3.13 10.59
N GLU A 55 0.27 2.45 10.48
CA GLU A 55 1.60 3.01 10.72
C GLU A 55 2.29 3.28 9.39
N LEU A 56 2.63 4.54 9.12
CA LEU A 56 3.40 4.94 7.96
C LEU A 56 4.90 4.74 8.21
N LEU A 57 5.47 3.68 7.64
CA LEU A 57 6.92 3.51 7.64
C LEU A 57 7.61 4.51 6.70
N TYR A 58 6.96 4.79 5.57
CA TYR A 58 7.43 5.75 4.57
C TYR A 58 6.25 6.50 3.98
N CYS A 59 6.42 7.79 3.72
CA CYS A 59 5.46 8.62 3.01
C CYS A 59 6.20 9.40 1.92
N ARG A 60 5.84 9.15 0.65
CA ARG A 60 6.47 9.73 -0.54
C ARG A 60 8.01 9.73 -0.48
N MET A 61 8.59 8.65 0.04
CA MET A 61 10.03 8.52 0.25
C MET A 61 10.72 8.13 -1.06
N PRO A 62 11.83 8.77 -1.45
CA PRO A 62 12.63 8.29 -2.58
C PRO A 62 13.07 6.83 -2.39
N LEU A 63 12.81 5.98 -3.38
CA LEU A 63 13.04 4.52 -3.30
C LEU A 63 14.44 4.13 -2.80
N LYS A 64 15.47 4.93 -3.11
CA LYS A 64 16.85 4.69 -2.66
C LYS A 64 16.99 4.64 -1.13
N TYR A 65 16.09 5.29 -0.38
CA TYR A 65 16.12 5.34 1.09
C TYR A 65 15.17 4.32 1.74
N VAL A 66 14.30 3.69 0.97
CA VAL A 66 13.40 2.62 1.45
C VAL A 66 14.24 1.39 1.77
N LYS A 67 14.10 0.87 2.99
CA LYS A 67 14.81 -0.33 3.43
C LYS A 67 13.98 -1.60 3.17
N PRO A 68 14.62 -2.76 3.00
CA PRO A 68 13.93 -4.03 3.03
C PRO A 68 13.14 -4.21 4.33
N LEU A 69 12.01 -4.91 4.25
CA LEU A 69 11.32 -5.42 5.43
C LEU A 69 12.09 -6.59 6.04
N ASP A 70 11.94 -6.75 7.33
CA ASP A 70 12.46 -7.84 8.15
C ASP A 70 11.43 -8.19 9.25
N THR A 71 11.74 -9.18 10.08
CA THR A 71 10.84 -9.65 11.13
C THR A 71 10.67 -8.66 12.29
N PHE A 72 11.42 -7.55 12.31
CA PHE A 72 11.24 -6.47 13.30
C PHE A 72 10.36 -5.35 12.78
N THR A 73 10.38 -5.12 11.46
CA THR A 73 9.61 -4.09 10.78
C THR A 73 8.23 -4.57 10.35
N TYR A 74 8.09 -5.84 9.95
CA TYR A 74 6.79 -6.45 9.65
C TYR A 74 6.56 -7.70 10.51
N TYR A 75 5.49 -7.65 11.30
CA TYR A 75 4.96 -8.77 12.08
C TYR A 75 3.47 -8.54 12.33
N THR A 76 2.74 -9.63 12.58
CA THR A 76 1.29 -9.57 12.77
C THR A 76 0.91 -9.15 14.19
N LYS A 77 -0.10 -8.27 14.32
CA LYS A 77 -0.64 -7.79 15.60
C LYS A 77 -2.03 -7.17 15.45
N GLY A 78 -2.76 -7.09 16.56
CA GLY A 78 -4.08 -6.42 16.61
C GLY A 78 -5.17 -7.11 15.80
N TYR A 79 -6.30 -6.43 15.67
CA TYR A 79 -7.48 -6.88 14.91
C TYR A 79 -7.52 -6.22 13.52
N THR A 80 -8.42 -6.71 12.67
CA THR A 80 -8.53 -6.26 11.26
C THR A 80 -9.59 -5.17 11.15
N ALA A 81 -9.20 -3.92 10.90
CA ALA A 81 -10.08 -2.84 10.43
C ALA A 81 -9.48 -2.24 9.15
N TYR A 82 -9.18 -3.11 8.19
CA TYR A 82 -8.27 -2.80 7.09
C TYR A 82 -8.85 -1.77 6.12
N THR A 83 -10.14 -1.89 5.76
CA THR A 83 -10.76 -1.05 4.72
C THR A 83 -10.71 0.43 5.10
N ASP A 84 -11.23 0.79 6.27
CA ASP A 84 -11.28 2.18 6.73
C ASP A 84 -9.87 2.78 6.87
N ARG A 85 -8.93 2.00 7.43
CA ARG A 85 -7.56 2.47 7.65
C ARG A 85 -6.80 2.61 6.33
N ALA A 86 -7.01 1.70 5.39
CA ALA A 86 -6.45 1.81 4.04
C ALA A 86 -7.01 3.05 3.32
N GLU A 87 -8.29 3.36 3.53
CA GLU A 87 -8.92 4.57 2.99
C GLU A 87 -8.26 5.86 3.51
N GLU A 88 -8.02 5.96 4.81
CA GLU A 88 -7.34 7.10 5.42
C GLU A 88 -5.93 7.33 4.83
N VAL A 89 -5.19 6.24 4.59
CA VAL A 89 -3.88 6.32 3.93
C VAL A 89 -4.01 6.81 2.49
N LEU A 90 -5.04 6.37 1.76
CA LEU A 90 -5.27 6.83 0.39
C LEU A 90 -5.62 8.31 0.33
N ASP A 91 -6.43 8.81 1.25
CA ASP A 91 -6.77 10.22 1.33
C ASP A 91 -5.55 11.07 1.63
N LEU A 92 -4.74 10.66 2.61
CA LEU A 92 -3.48 11.32 2.92
C LEU A 92 -2.56 11.39 1.70
N VAL A 93 -2.37 10.28 0.98
CA VAL A 93 -1.53 10.27 -0.23
C VAL A 93 -2.12 11.17 -1.31
N CYS A 94 -3.44 11.14 -1.52
CA CYS A 94 -4.10 11.97 -2.50
C CYS A 94 -3.92 13.47 -2.20
N ASP A 95 -4.06 13.87 -0.93
CA ASP A 95 -3.88 15.25 -0.48
C ASP A 95 -2.44 15.74 -0.62
N LEU A 96 -1.47 14.88 -0.33
CA LEU A 96 -0.05 15.19 -0.47
C LEU A 96 0.43 15.19 -1.93
N MET A 97 -0.32 14.58 -2.85
CA MET A 97 0.08 14.41 -4.25
C MET A 97 -0.47 15.53 -5.14
N PRO A 98 0.42 16.37 -5.73
CA PRO A 98 0.02 17.36 -6.71
C PRO A 98 -0.74 16.73 -7.87
N PRO A 99 -1.79 17.38 -8.41
CA PRO A 99 -2.57 16.85 -9.53
C PRO A 99 -1.75 16.43 -10.75
N ALA A 100 -0.62 17.10 -11.01
CA ALA A 100 0.29 16.80 -12.11
C ALA A 100 1.04 15.45 -11.95
N GLU A 101 1.20 14.95 -10.72
CA GLU A 101 1.94 13.72 -10.41
C GLU A 101 1.02 12.49 -10.31
N ARG A 102 -0.30 12.67 -10.37
CA ARG A 102 -1.32 11.61 -10.23
C ARG A 102 -1.45 10.67 -11.45
N GLN A 103 -0.57 10.79 -12.45
CA GLN A 103 -0.68 10.06 -13.72
C GLN A 103 0.01 8.68 -13.72
N GLU A 104 0.93 8.42 -12.79
CA GLU A 104 1.68 7.16 -12.73
C GLU A 104 1.76 6.64 -11.30
N VAL A 105 0.60 6.31 -10.74
CA VAL A 105 0.51 5.74 -9.39
C VAL A 105 0.16 4.26 -9.47
N SER A 106 0.91 3.43 -8.75
CA SER A 106 0.61 2.01 -8.55
C SER A 106 0.28 1.78 -7.08
N LEU A 107 -0.96 1.39 -6.81
CA LEU A 107 -1.46 1.05 -5.49
C LEU A 107 -1.44 -0.47 -5.30
N HIS A 108 -0.75 -0.93 -4.27
CA HIS A 108 -0.64 -2.32 -3.88
C HIS A 108 -1.33 -2.51 -2.53
N LEU A 109 -2.43 -3.25 -2.54
CA LEU A 109 -3.19 -3.64 -1.36
C LEU A 109 -2.87 -5.11 -1.07
N ILE A 110 -2.21 -5.37 0.06
CA ILE A 110 -1.86 -6.72 0.51
C ILE A 110 -2.69 -7.04 1.74
N THR A 111 -3.67 -7.93 1.59
CA THR A 111 -4.57 -8.37 2.66
C THR A 111 -5.14 -9.73 2.28
N ASP A 112 -5.53 -10.56 3.24
CA ASP A 112 -6.22 -11.82 2.98
C ASP A 112 -7.73 -11.64 2.68
N GLY A 113 -8.20 -10.39 2.64
CA GLY A 113 -9.59 -10.05 2.36
C GLY A 113 -10.54 -10.38 3.50
N LEU A 114 -10.03 -10.86 4.64
CA LEU A 114 -10.79 -11.10 5.86
C LEU A 114 -10.91 -9.79 6.65
N ASP A 115 -11.55 -8.79 6.06
CA ASP A 115 -11.96 -7.62 6.82
C ASP A 115 -13.13 -8.01 7.74
N ASN A 116 -12.77 -8.40 8.96
CA ASN A 116 -13.70 -8.91 9.96
C ASN A 116 -14.42 -7.78 10.73
N SER A 117 -14.10 -6.50 10.48
CA SER A 117 -14.66 -5.38 11.26
C SER A 117 -15.42 -4.34 10.44
N SER A 118 -15.14 -4.15 9.16
CA SER A 118 -15.87 -3.16 8.34
C SER A 118 -17.23 -3.68 7.86
N ALA A 119 -18.23 -2.80 7.80
CA ALA A 119 -19.55 -3.14 7.27
C ALA A 119 -19.45 -3.49 5.77
N GLU A 120 -20.49 -4.11 5.22
CA GLU A 120 -20.56 -4.32 3.76
C GLU A 120 -20.62 -2.98 3.01
N GLU A 121 -21.23 -1.96 3.60
CA GLU A 121 -21.34 -0.61 3.06
C GLU A 121 -19.95 0.05 2.93
N ASP A 122 -19.14 0.04 3.99
CA ASP A 122 -17.78 0.62 3.97
C ASP A 122 -16.89 -0.05 2.90
N ARG A 123 -17.02 -1.38 2.76
CA ARG A 123 -16.33 -2.14 1.72
C ARG A 123 -16.79 -1.76 0.31
N ALA A 124 -18.07 -1.47 0.12
CA ALA A 124 -18.59 -1.01 -1.16
C ALA A 124 -18.07 0.38 -1.49
N GLU A 125 -18.09 1.32 -0.54
CA GLU A 125 -17.58 2.68 -0.70
C GLU A 125 -16.08 2.68 -1.04
N PHE A 126 -15.28 1.91 -0.32
CA PHE A 126 -13.87 1.78 -0.62
C PHE A 126 -13.62 1.21 -2.02
N ASN A 127 -14.38 0.20 -2.45
CA ASN A 127 -14.25 -0.33 -3.80
C ASN A 127 -14.64 0.70 -4.87
N GLU A 128 -15.69 1.50 -4.67
CA GLU A 128 -16.08 2.60 -5.57
C GLU A 128 -14.98 3.66 -5.67
N LYS A 129 -14.33 3.99 -4.55
CA LYS A 129 -13.17 4.89 -4.50
C LYS A 129 -12.01 4.34 -5.33
N LEU A 130 -11.70 3.05 -5.19
CA LEU A 130 -10.67 2.39 -6.00
C LEU A 130 -11.00 2.44 -7.50
N GLU A 131 -12.24 2.14 -7.90
CA GLU A 131 -12.67 2.25 -9.31
C GLU A 131 -12.53 3.67 -9.85
N THR A 132 -12.83 4.67 -9.02
CA THR A 132 -12.68 6.08 -9.38
C THR A 132 -11.20 6.45 -9.59
N LEU A 133 -10.29 5.91 -8.77
CA LEU A 133 -8.85 6.09 -8.93
C LEU A 133 -8.32 5.39 -10.20
N GLU A 134 -8.80 4.17 -10.51
CA GLU A 134 -8.45 3.49 -11.76
C GLU A 134 -8.89 4.28 -13.00
N LYS A 135 -10.11 4.84 -12.99
CA LYS A 135 -10.59 5.74 -14.06
C LYS A 135 -9.72 6.99 -14.20
N LYS A 136 -9.05 7.43 -13.13
CA LYS A 136 -8.08 8.53 -13.13
C LYS A 136 -6.67 8.10 -13.56
N GLY A 137 -6.46 6.83 -13.89
CA GLY A 137 -5.21 6.27 -14.41
C GLY A 137 -4.34 5.54 -13.39
N TRP A 138 -4.81 5.34 -12.15
CA TRP A 138 -4.09 4.57 -11.15
C TRP A 138 -4.11 3.09 -11.51
N LYS A 139 -3.02 2.39 -11.25
CA LYS A 139 -2.94 0.93 -11.36
C LYS A 139 -3.17 0.31 -9.99
N ILE A 140 -4.24 -0.45 -9.83
CA ILE A 140 -4.57 -1.05 -8.54
C ILE A 140 -4.29 -2.55 -8.60
N MET A 141 -3.47 -3.02 -7.67
CA MET A 141 -3.09 -4.42 -7.49
C MET A 141 -3.63 -4.88 -6.13
N LYS A 142 -4.62 -5.77 -6.15
CA LYS A 142 -5.16 -6.41 -4.95
C LYS A 142 -4.56 -7.81 -4.82
N GLU A 143 -3.65 -7.99 -3.89
CA GLU A 143 -3.01 -9.28 -3.63
C GLU A 143 -3.78 -9.98 -2.51
N LYS A 144 -4.88 -10.66 -2.89
CA LYS A 144 -5.85 -11.30 -1.98
C LYS A 144 -5.48 -12.72 -1.53
N GLU A 145 -4.43 -13.30 -2.09
CA GLU A 145 -4.01 -14.67 -1.82
C GLU A 145 -2.51 -14.68 -1.56
N ILE A 146 -2.17 -14.56 -0.28
CA ILE A 146 -0.89 -14.93 0.33
C ILE A 146 -1.23 -16.01 1.35
#